data_AF-A0A257LKP7-F1
#
_entry.id   AF-A0A257LKP7-F1
#
_cell.length_a   1.000
_cell.length_b   1.000
_cell.length_c   1.000
_cell.angle_alpha   90.00
_cell.angle_beta   90.00
_cell.angle_gamma   90.00
#
_symmetry.space_group_name_H-M   'P 1'
#
loop_
_entity.id
_entity.type
_entity.pdbx_description
1 polymer ?
#
loop_
_entity_poly.entity_id
_entity_poly.type
_entity_poly.pdbx_seq_one_letter_code
_entity_poly.pdbx_strand_id
1 'polypeptide(L)'
;MVSDRLARTSGDLSELIADLGWDSNEADRALLSELLHPARAGTLRREWIVPGALGDDWDSLEHLLRLISDFLHDGVSLRQSLPDAFDLLAEEAEENDASDSEEELCEFLFGGGRFKGNRESYYDPRNSDLGYTLSAGTSNPLGLCLVFLFTARRLGLEASGVPFPGHFLCRFHEEGEPVIVDCF
;
A
#
# COMPACT_ATOMS: atom_id res chain seq x y z
N MET A 1 9.04 -29.81 -13.52
CA MET A 1 9.86 -28.74 -14.14
C MET A 1 10.17 -27.66 -13.09
N VAL A 2 11.13 -26.75 -13.29
CA VAL A 2 11.43 -25.66 -12.33
C VAL A 2 10.20 -24.76 -12.11
N SER A 3 9.47 -24.46 -13.19
CA SER A 3 8.21 -23.70 -13.15
C SER A 3 7.17 -24.30 -12.19
N ASP A 4 7.04 -25.63 -12.13
CA ASP A 4 6.07 -26.29 -11.24
C ASP A 4 6.45 -26.15 -9.77
N ARG A 5 7.75 -26.03 -9.47
CA ARG A 5 8.23 -25.81 -8.10
C ARG A 5 7.99 -24.37 -7.67
N LEU A 6 8.27 -23.40 -8.55
CA LEU A 6 8.03 -21.98 -8.30
C LEU A 6 6.53 -21.70 -8.11
N ALA A 7 5.66 -22.33 -8.89
CA ALA A 7 4.20 -22.22 -8.76
C ALA A 7 3.64 -22.69 -7.40
N ARG A 8 4.41 -23.43 -6.61
CA ARG A 8 4.03 -23.91 -5.27
C ARG A 8 4.54 -23.01 -4.13
N THR A 9 5.30 -21.97 -4.45
CA THR A 9 5.74 -20.95 -3.49
C THR A 9 4.62 -19.92 -3.25
N SER A 10 4.86 -18.95 -2.36
CA SER A 10 4.02 -17.75 -2.23
C SER A 10 4.05 -16.86 -3.47
N GLY A 11 5.08 -17.01 -4.32
CA GLY A 11 5.39 -16.11 -5.43
C GLY A 11 6.29 -14.93 -5.05
N ASP A 12 6.82 -14.96 -3.83
CA ASP A 12 7.84 -14.03 -3.34
C ASP A 12 9.08 -14.81 -2.90
N LEU A 13 10.22 -14.48 -3.50
CA LEU A 13 11.54 -15.02 -3.17
C LEU A 13 12.53 -13.92 -2.79
N SER A 14 12.07 -12.69 -2.54
CA SER A 14 12.92 -11.53 -2.28
C SER A 14 13.89 -11.75 -1.13
N GLU A 15 13.40 -12.25 0.01
CA GLU A 15 14.21 -12.61 1.19
C GLU A 15 15.26 -13.68 0.85
N LEU A 16 14.84 -14.76 0.17
CA LEU A 16 15.76 -15.84 -0.23
C LEU A 16 16.86 -15.32 -1.17
N ILE A 17 16.50 -14.44 -2.10
CA ILE A 17 17.45 -13.82 -3.04
C ILE A 17 18.45 -12.95 -2.29
N ALA A 18 17.97 -12.14 -1.34
CA ALA A 18 18.81 -11.31 -0.48
C ALA A 18 19.78 -12.16 0.36
N ASP A 19 19.28 -13.21 1.02
CA ASP A 19 20.08 -14.14 1.83
C ASP A 19 21.15 -14.88 1.02
N LEU A 20 20.82 -15.29 -0.21
CA LEU A 20 21.76 -15.96 -1.10
C LEU A 20 22.80 -15.01 -1.69
N GLY A 21 22.62 -13.69 -1.57
CA GLY A 21 23.43 -12.69 -2.24
C GLY A 21 23.44 -12.87 -3.76
N TRP A 22 22.31 -13.31 -4.33
CA TRP A 22 22.22 -13.59 -5.76
C TRP A 22 22.25 -12.27 -6.56
N ASP A 23 23.41 -11.98 -7.13
CA ASP A 23 23.60 -10.85 -8.03
C ASP A 23 23.25 -11.25 -9.46
N SER A 24 22.19 -10.64 -10.00
CA SER A 24 21.62 -10.93 -11.30
C SER A 24 21.26 -9.66 -12.05
N ASN A 25 21.38 -9.71 -13.37
CA ASN A 25 21.01 -8.59 -14.23
C ASN A 25 19.48 -8.39 -14.24
N GLU A 26 19.05 -7.24 -14.74
CA GLU A 26 17.63 -6.87 -14.83
C GLU A 26 16.79 -7.87 -15.65
N ALA A 27 17.35 -8.45 -16.71
CA ALA A 27 16.63 -9.41 -17.55
C ALA A 27 16.35 -10.73 -16.82
N ASP A 28 17.32 -11.22 -16.02
CA ASP A 28 17.15 -12.43 -15.21
C ASP A 28 16.14 -12.21 -14.09
N ARG A 29 16.13 -11.01 -13.47
CA ARG A 29 15.13 -10.63 -12.46
C ARG A 29 13.73 -10.52 -13.06
N ALA A 30 13.60 -9.91 -14.24
CA ALA A 30 12.34 -9.81 -14.96
C ALA A 30 11.79 -11.20 -15.31
N LEU A 31 12.64 -12.09 -15.85
CA LEU A 31 12.26 -13.46 -16.14
C LEU A 31 11.80 -14.22 -14.89
N LEU A 32 12.52 -14.07 -13.77
CA LEU A 32 12.13 -14.72 -12.52
C LEU A 32 10.80 -14.17 -11.98
N SER A 33 10.60 -12.85 -12.04
CA SER A 33 9.32 -12.22 -11.68
C SER A 33 8.16 -12.78 -12.51
N GLU A 34 8.34 -12.93 -13.82
CA GLU A 34 7.33 -13.54 -14.69
C GLU A 34 7.04 -15.00 -14.30
N LEU A 35 8.06 -15.78 -13.96
CA LEU A 35 7.92 -17.17 -13.52
C LEU A 35 7.22 -17.29 -12.15
N LEU A 36 7.35 -16.29 -11.30
CA LEU A 36 6.72 -16.22 -9.97
C LEU A 36 5.29 -15.69 -10.02
N HIS A 37 4.92 -14.92 -11.04
CA HIS A 37 3.59 -14.33 -11.17
C HIS A 37 2.43 -15.35 -11.04
N PRO A 38 2.47 -16.56 -11.64
CA PRO A 38 1.42 -17.57 -11.43
C PRO A 38 1.25 -18.00 -9.96
N ALA A 39 2.35 -18.03 -9.19
CA ALA A 39 2.30 -18.36 -7.77
C ALA A 39 1.61 -17.23 -6.97
N ARG A 40 1.98 -15.97 -7.22
CA ARG A 40 1.33 -14.78 -6.63
C ARG A 40 -0.16 -14.73 -6.96
N ALA A 41 -0.52 -14.95 -8.22
CA ALA A 41 -1.91 -15.05 -8.66
C ALA A 41 -2.66 -16.21 -7.97
N GLY A 42 -1.97 -17.33 -7.73
CA GLY A 42 -2.50 -18.46 -6.98
C GLY A 42 -2.76 -18.11 -5.51
N THR A 43 -1.85 -17.40 -4.85
CA THR A 43 -1.99 -16.89 -3.48
C THR A 43 -3.18 -15.96 -3.36
N LEU A 44 -3.25 -14.94 -4.22
CA LEU A 44 -4.40 -14.02 -4.27
C LEU A 44 -5.71 -14.79 -4.40
N ARG A 45 -5.85 -15.70 -5.37
CA ARG A 45 -7.12 -16.46 -5.56
C ARG A 45 -7.50 -17.35 -4.38
N ARG A 46 -6.52 -17.88 -3.63
CA ARG A 46 -6.80 -18.75 -2.47
C ARG A 46 -7.21 -17.96 -1.25
N GLU A 47 -6.60 -16.80 -1.04
CA GLU A 47 -6.78 -15.97 0.15
C GLU A 47 -7.81 -14.86 -0.04
N TRP A 48 -8.18 -14.53 -1.29
CA TRP A 48 -9.16 -13.51 -1.60
C TRP A 48 -10.56 -13.91 -1.13
N ILE A 49 -10.95 -13.35 0.00
CA ILE A 49 -12.33 -13.39 0.47
C ILE A 49 -13.05 -12.22 -0.20
N VAL A 50 -14.11 -12.51 -0.95
CA VAL A 50 -14.96 -11.45 -1.52
C VAL A 50 -15.45 -10.60 -0.36
N PRO A 51 -15.06 -9.31 -0.30
CA PRO A 51 -15.48 -8.49 0.81
C PRO A 51 -16.99 -8.34 0.76
N GLY A 52 -17.66 -8.79 1.82
CA GLY A 52 -19.05 -8.43 2.10
C GLY A 52 -19.11 -6.98 2.60
N ALA A 53 -20.06 -6.68 3.48
CA ALA A 53 -19.96 -5.46 4.28
C ALA A 53 -18.78 -5.64 5.27
N LEU A 54 -17.59 -5.16 4.90
CA LEU A 54 -16.41 -5.14 5.79
C LEU A 54 -16.67 -4.28 7.04
N GLY A 55 -17.66 -3.38 7.03
CA GLY A 55 -17.95 -2.51 8.17
C GLY A 55 -16.69 -1.76 8.60
N ASP A 56 -16.38 -1.85 9.90
CA ASP A 56 -15.17 -1.27 10.51
C ASP A 56 -14.05 -2.31 10.74
N ASP A 57 -14.05 -3.42 9.99
CA ASP A 57 -12.99 -4.45 10.05
C ASP A 57 -11.76 -4.03 9.22
N TRP A 58 -10.96 -3.15 9.83
CA TRP A 58 -9.74 -2.61 9.23
C TRP A 58 -8.65 -3.65 9.02
N ASP A 59 -8.55 -4.66 9.89
CA ASP A 59 -7.56 -5.72 9.77
C ASP A 59 -7.82 -6.56 8.52
N SER A 60 -9.08 -6.90 8.25
CA SER A 60 -9.48 -7.57 7.01
C SER A 60 -9.24 -6.70 5.78
N LEU A 61 -9.54 -5.40 5.85
CA LEU A 61 -9.27 -4.48 4.74
C LEU A 61 -7.77 -4.39 4.43
N GLU A 62 -6.94 -4.21 5.45
CA GLU A 62 -5.49 -4.16 5.31
C GLU A 62 -4.93 -5.45 4.72
N HIS A 63 -5.43 -6.60 5.19
CA HIS A 63 -5.07 -7.89 4.64
C HIS A 63 -5.39 -7.99 3.13
N LEU A 64 -6.56 -7.54 2.69
CA LEU A 64 -6.94 -7.54 1.27
C LEU A 64 -6.06 -6.61 0.44
N LEU A 65 -5.72 -5.44 0.97
CA LEU A 65 -4.82 -4.47 0.31
C LEU A 65 -3.38 -5.01 0.22
N ARG A 66 -2.93 -5.72 1.26
CA ARG A 66 -1.65 -6.46 1.23
C ARG A 66 -1.67 -7.52 0.13
N LEU A 67 -2.74 -8.30 0.00
CA LEU A 67 -2.85 -9.31 -1.07
C LEU A 67 -2.79 -8.69 -2.48
N ILE A 68 -3.41 -7.53 -2.70
CA ILE A 68 -3.31 -6.79 -3.96
C ILE A 68 -1.87 -6.33 -4.20
N SER A 69 -1.25 -5.74 -3.17
CA SER A 69 0.13 -5.25 -3.24
C SER A 69 1.12 -6.38 -3.50
N ASP A 70 0.93 -7.54 -2.87
CA ASP A 70 1.76 -8.73 -3.06
C ASP A 70 1.58 -9.31 -4.47
N PHE A 71 0.36 -9.29 -5.02
CA PHE A 71 0.11 -9.72 -6.38
C PHE A 71 0.82 -8.84 -7.43
N LEU A 72 0.79 -7.51 -7.24
CA LEU A 72 1.38 -6.53 -8.15
C LEU A 72 2.91 -6.43 -8.04
N HIS A 73 3.48 -6.89 -6.93
CA HIS A 73 4.90 -6.92 -6.69
C HIS A 73 5.66 -7.83 -7.68
N ASP A 74 6.97 -7.63 -7.80
CA ASP A 74 7.84 -8.45 -8.65
C ASP A 74 8.25 -9.79 -7.99
N GLY A 75 8.08 -9.91 -6.66
CA GLY A 75 8.45 -11.07 -5.86
C GLY A 75 9.94 -11.39 -5.84
N VAL A 76 10.79 -10.43 -6.24
CA VAL A 76 12.25 -10.57 -6.31
C VAL A 76 12.97 -9.42 -5.61
N SER A 77 12.39 -8.23 -5.58
CA SER A 77 12.93 -7.06 -4.90
C SER A 77 12.58 -7.11 -3.42
N LEU A 78 13.54 -6.82 -2.55
CA LEU A 78 13.27 -6.73 -1.12
C LEU A 78 12.39 -5.50 -0.85
N ARG A 79 11.33 -5.68 -0.06
CA ARG A 79 10.50 -4.59 0.45
C ARG A 79 9.99 -4.91 1.84
N GLN A 80 9.69 -3.86 2.59
CA GLN A 80 9.03 -3.99 3.88
C GLN A 80 7.61 -4.55 3.70
N SER A 81 7.11 -5.26 4.71
CA SER A 81 5.71 -5.69 4.72
C SER A 81 4.79 -4.47 4.81
N LEU A 82 3.59 -4.57 4.23
CA LEU A 82 2.66 -3.43 4.22
C LEU A 82 2.29 -2.94 5.64
N PRO A 83 1.99 -3.82 6.60
CA PRO A 83 1.73 -3.39 7.97
C PRO A 83 2.90 -2.67 8.62
N ASP A 84 4.11 -3.25 8.53
CA ASP A 84 5.30 -2.63 9.15
C ASP A 84 5.62 -1.28 8.50
N ALA A 85 5.37 -1.12 7.19
CA ALA A 85 5.60 0.14 6.49
C ALA A 85 4.64 1.24 6.94
N PHE A 86 3.39 0.90 7.27
CA PHE A 86 2.45 1.85 7.87
C PHE A 86 2.75 2.12 9.34
N ASP A 87 3.20 1.12 10.10
CA ASP A 87 3.63 1.31 11.50
C ASP A 87 4.79 2.31 11.54
N LEU A 88 5.80 2.12 10.69
CA LEU A 88 6.92 3.05 10.56
C LEU A 88 6.47 4.45 10.12
N LEU A 89 5.55 4.54 9.15
CA LEU A 89 5.05 5.85 8.70
C LEU A 89 4.31 6.61 9.82
N ALA A 90 3.57 5.89 10.67
CA ALA A 90 2.89 6.47 11.81
C ALA A 90 3.88 6.89 12.90
N GLU A 91 4.88 6.05 13.22
CA GLU A 91 5.97 6.40 14.14
C GLU A 91 6.69 7.68 13.68
N GLU A 92 7.03 7.77 12.40
CA GLU A 92 7.64 8.98 11.83
C GLU A 92 6.70 10.21 11.92
N ALA A 93 5.39 10.04 11.78
CA ALA A 93 4.44 11.14 11.94
C ALA A 93 4.40 11.65 13.40
N GLU A 94 4.36 10.74 14.39
CA GLU A 94 4.42 11.11 15.81
C GLU A 94 5.73 11.85 16.15
N GLU A 95 6.87 11.37 15.64
CA GLU A 95 8.18 12.01 15.85
C GLU A 95 8.29 13.41 15.26
N ASN A 96 7.43 13.76 14.29
CA ASN A 96 7.39 15.07 13.64
C ASN A 96 6.21 15.94 14.12
N ASP A 97 5.61 15.62 15.28
CA ASP A 97 4.46 16.33 15.85
C ASP A 97 3.26 16.40 14.86
N ALA A 98 3.04 15.34 14.08
CA ALA A 98 2.02 15.26 13.03
C ALA A 98 0.88 14.28 13.36
N SER A 99 0.47 14.25 14.63
CA SER A 99 -0.47 13.28 15.18
C SER A 99 -1.73 13.87 15.81
N ASP A 100 -1.86 15.20 15.90
CA ASP A 100 -2.93 15.82 16.69
C ASP A 100 -4.07 16.38 15.84
N SER A 101 -3.79 16.80 14.59
CA SER A 101 -4.79 17.33 13.66
C SER A 101 -4.63 16.78 12.23
N GLU A 102 -5.67 16.96 11.42
CA GLU A 102 -5.59 16.68 9.99
C GLU A 102 -4.64 17.61 9.26
N GLU A 103 -4.53 18.88 9.68
CA GLU A 103 -3.64 19.86 9.05
C GLU A 103 -2.18 19.40 9.18
N GLU A 104 -1.76 19.02 10.39
CA GLU A 104 -0.40 18.54 10.64
C GLU A 104 -0.11 17.23 9.90
N LEU A 105 -1.04 16.26 9.94
CA LEU A 105 -0.87 15.00 9.23
C LEU A 105 -0.82 15.22 7.71
N CYS A 106 -1.64 16.12 7.17
CA CYS A 106 -1.61 16.47 5.76
C CYS A 106 -0.30 17.15 5.36
N GLU A 107 0.21 18.06 6.18
CA GLU A 107 1.47 18.73 5.92
C GLU A 107 2.64 17.73 5.94
N PHE A 108 2.66 16.81 6.91
CA PHE A 108 3.65 15.74 6.99
C PHE A 108 3.62 14.80 5.79
N LEU A 109 2.43 14.34 5.38
CA LEU A 109 2.29 13.38 4.28
C LEU A 109 2.46 14.04 2.90
N PHE A 110 1.93 15.25 2.70
CA PHE A 110 1.75 15.84 1.37
C PHE A 110 2.49 17.17 1.19
N GLY A 111 2.62 17.99 2.24
CA GLY A 111 3.19 19.34 2.18
C GLY A 111 4.64 19.37 1.67
N GLY A 112 5.46 18.42 2.14
CA GLY A 112 6.84 18.24 1.70
C GLY A 112 7.01 17.54 0.34
N GLY A 113 5.92 17.13 -0.31
CA GLY A 113 5.95 16.34 -1.56
C GLY A 113 6.38 14.88 -1.36
N ARG A 114 6.36 14.37 -0.12
CA ARG A 114 6.62 12.97 0.23
C ARG A 114 5.65 12.04 -0.51
N PHE A 115 4.37 12.37 -0.48
CA PHE A 115 3.33 11.76 -1.29
C PHE A 115 2.71 12.77 -2.25
N LYS A 116 2.48 12.37 -3.51
CA LYS A 116 1.88 13.23 -4.53
C LYS A 116 1.00 12.47 -5.52
N GLY A 117 0.06 13.20 -6.12
CA GLY A 117 -0.82 12.65 -7.16
C GLY A 117 -0.09 12.22 -8.44
N ASN A 118 -0.33 10.98 -8.86
CA ASN A 118 0.11 10.43 -10.15
C ASN A 118 -0.82 10.91 -11.28
N ARG A 119 -0.74 12.20 -11.61
CA ARG A 119 -1.58 12.85 -12.63
C ARG A 119 -1.28 12.38 -14.06
N GLU A 120 -0.04 12.01 -14.33
CA GLU A 120 0.41 11.58 -15.66
C GLU A 120 -0.04 10.16 -15.99
N SER A 121 -0.08 9.27 -14.97
CA SER A 121 -0.43 7.85 -15.13
C SER A 121 -1.51 7.45 -14.11
N TYR A 122 -2.64 8.16 -14.16
CA TYR A 122 -3.77 7.99 -13.22
C TYR A 122 -4.28 6.54 -13.13
N TYR A 123 -4.33 5.82 -14.27
CA TYR A 123 -4.80 4.44 -14.36
C TYR A 123 -3.69 3.40 -14.27
N ASP A 124 -2.48 3.78 -13.86
CA ASP A 124 -1.40 2.82 -13.65
C ASP A 124 -1.80 1.81 -12.56
N PRO A 125 -1.72 0.49 -12.83
CA PRO A 125 -2.05 -0.53 -11.83
C PRO A 125 -1.19 -0.43 -10.56
N ARG A 126 0.01 0.14 -10.64
CA ARG A 126 0.90 0.36 -9.49
C ARG A 126 0.30 1.31 -8.44
N ASN A 127 -0.67 2.15 -8.82
CA ASN A 127 -1.40 2.99 -7.86
C ASN A 127 -2.24 2.15 -6.87
N SER A 128 -2.52 0.88 -7.18
CA SER A 128 -3.19 -0.07 -6.27
C SER A 128 -2.23 -0.89 -5.42
N ASP A 129 -0.91 -0.80 -5.65
CA ASP A 129 0.11 -1.39 -4.79
C ASP A 129 0.49 -0.34 -3.74
N LEU A 130 0.02 -0.53 -2.51
CA LEU A 130 0.31 0.41 -1.42
C LEU A 130 1.77 0.30 -0.97
N GLY A 131 2.42 -0.86 -1.12
CA GLY A 131 3.86 -0.98 -0.90
C GLY A 131 4.67 -0.17 -1.91
N TYR A 132 4.25 -0.17 -3.18
CA TYR A 132 4.80 0.75 -4.19
C TYR A 132 4.49 2.20 -3.86
N THR A 133 3.25 2.52 -3.44
CA THR A 133 2.86 3.90 -3.08
C THR A 133 3.73 4.45 -1.94
N LEU A 134 3.92 3.67 -0.87
CA LEU A 134 4.74 4.03 0.29
C LEU A 134 6.21 4.24 -0.06
N SER A 135 6.77 3.46 -0.99
CA SER A 135 8.17 3.57 -1.41
C SER A 135 8.42 4.63 -2.49
N ALA A 136 7.51 4.77 -3.46
CA ALA A 136 7.65 5.68 -4.60
C ALA A 136 7.10 7.09 -4.33
N GLY A 137 6.29 7.27 -3.28
CA GLY A 137 5.72 8.56 -2.93
C GLY A 137 4.67 9.08 -3.93
N THR A 138 4.08 8.20 -4.75
CA THR A 138 3.14 8.61 -5.81
C THR A 138 2.01 7.61 -5.98
N SER A 139 0.77 8.10 -6.10
CA SER A 139 -0.39 7.25 -6.35
C SER A 139 -1.59 8.04 -6.89
N ASN A 140 -2.69 7.34 -7.18
CA ASN A 140 -3.97 7.97 -7.53
C ASN A 140 -4.72 8.44 -6.26
N PRO A 141 -5.86 9.14 -6.38
CA PRO A 141 -6.58 9.67 -5.21
C PRO A 141 -6.96 8.60 -4.19
N LEU A 142 -7.35 7.40 -4.64
CA LEU A 142 -7.70 6.30 -3.74
C LEU A 142 -6.48 5.83 -2.94
N GLY A 143 -5.35 5.59 -3.60
CA GLY A 143 -4.12 5.15 -2.92
C GLY A 143 -3.62 6.17 -1.90
N LEU A 144 -3.64 7.47 -2.23
CA LEU A 144 -3.23 8.52 -1.30
C LEU A 144 -4.19 8.67 -0.11
N CYS A 145 -5.50 8.55 -0.35
CA CYS A 145 -6.46 8.51 0.75
C CYS A 145 -6.29 7.26 1.63
N LEU A 146 -5.97 6.10 1.06
CA LEU A 146 -5.66 4.91 1.86
C LEU A 146 -4.41 5.13 2.72
N VAL A 147 -3.37 5.78 2.18
CA VAL A 147 -2.20 6.16 2.99
C VAL A 147 -2.60 7.05 4.16
N PHE A 148 -3.39 8.09 3.92
CA PHE A 148 -3.91 8.96 4.98
C PHE A 148 -4.72 8.19 6.02
N LEU A 149 -5.68 7.37 5.59
CA LEU A 149 -6.57 6.62 6.49
C LEU A 149 -5.82 5.60 7.35
N PHE A 150 -4.90 4.82 6.77
CA PHE A 150 -4.14 3.82 7.52
C PHE A 150 -3.12 4.43 8.48
N THR A 151 -2.56 5.60 8.14
CA THR A 151 -1.68 6.36 9.03
C THR A 151 -2.48 6.98 10.17
N ALA A 152 -3.55 7.72 9.87
CA ALA A 152 -4.46 8.30 10.85
C ALA A 152 -4.98 7.26 11.86
N ARG A 153 -5.37 6.07 11.36
CA ARG A 153 -5.85 4.96 12.20
C ARG A 153 -4.82 4.50 13.23
N ARG A 154 -3.54 4.43 12.84
CA ARG A 154 -2.43 4.03 13.72
C ARG A 154 -2.13 5.10 14.78
N LEU A 155 -2.27 6.36 14.39
CA LEU A 155 -2.18 7.52 15.29
C LEU A 155 -3.40 7.68 16.22
N GLY A 156 -4.41 6.82 16.10
CA GLY A 156 -5.64 6.91 16.89
C GLY A 156 -6.59 8.04 16.46
N LEU A 157 -6.38 8.61 15.28
CA LEU A 157 -7.20 9.68 14.71
C LEU A 157 -8.45 9.13 14.02
N GLU A 158 -9.58 9.84 14.19
CA GLU A 158 -10.86 9.45 13.61
C GLU A 158 -11.00 9.97 12.16
N ALA A 159 -10.66 9.10 11.20
CA ALA A 159 -10.78 9.38 9.77
C ALA A 159 -11.60 8.31 9.02
N SER A 160 -12.29 8.71 7.97
CA SER A 160 -13.12 7.83 7.14
C SER A 160 -13.08 8.22 5.67
N GLY A 161 -13.20 7.25 4.76
CA GLY A 161 -13.27 7.51 3.33
C GLY A 161 -14.64 8.05 2.89
N VAL A 162 -14.64 8.99 1.95
CA VAL A 162 -15.84 9.57 1.35
C VAL A 162 -15.80 9.33 -0.16
N PRO A 163 -16.71 8.51 -0.71
CA PRO A 163 -16.82 8.36 -2.15
C PRO A 163 -17.34 9.67 -2.77
N PHE A 164 -16.63 10.19 -3.76
CA PHE A 164 -17.04 11.39 -4.49
C PHE A 164 -17.10 11.08 -6.00
N PRO A 165 -18.04 11.64 -6.77
CA PRO A 165 -18.11 11.34 -8.20
C PRO A 165 -16.79 11.66 -8.93
N GLY A 166 -16.13 10.62 -9.44
CA GLY A 166 -14.85 10.75 -10.15
C GLY A 166 -13.63 11.00 -9.25
N HIS A 167 -13.76 10.91 -7.92
CA HIS A 167 -12.68 11.16 -6.97
C HIS A 167 -12.87 10.35 -5.67
N PHE A 168 -11.91 10.40 -4.76
CA PHE A 168 -12.06 9.82 -3.42
C PHE A 168 -11.43 10.78 -2.43
N LEU A 169 -12.14 11.06 -1.34
CA LEU A 169 -11.74 12.03 -0.32
C LEU A 169 -11.71 11.35 1.04
N CYS A 170 -11.10 12.01 2.01
CA CYS A 170 -11.19 11.61 3.41
C CYS A 170 -12.05 12.61 4.19
N ARG A 171 -12.71 12.13 5.24
CA ARG A 171 -13.34 12.94 6.27
C ARG A 171 -12.63 12.66 7.58
N PHE A 172 -12.11 13.72 8.18
CA PHE A 172 -11.50 13.73 9.49
C PHE A 172 -12.48 14.33 10.50
N HIS A 173 -12.41 13.91 11.77
CA HIS A 173 -13.22 14.46 12.84
C HIS A 173 -12.33 15.19 13.85
N GLU A 174 -12.36 16.53 13.81
CA GLU A 174 -11.63 17.40 14.73
C GLU A 174 -12.64 18.10 15.66
N GLU A 175 -12.48 17.97 16.97
CA GLU A 175 -13.42 18.51 17.99
C GLU A 175 -14.91 18.16 17.76
N GLY A 176 -15.19 17.09 17.03
CA GLY A 176 -16.54 16.66 16.65
C GLY A 176 -17.10 17.28 15.36
N GLU A 177 -16.37 18.20 14.73
CA GLU A 177 -16.70 18.78 13.43
C GLU A 177 -16.02 18.01 12.29
N PRO A 178 -16.74 17.70 11.19
CA PRO A 178 -16.17 16.97 10.08
C PRO A 178 -15.38 17.90 9.14
N VAL A 179 -14.08 17.61 8.95
CA VAL A 179 -13.22 18.26 7.97
C VAL A 179 -13.06 17.33 6.75
N ILE A 180 -13.16 17.89 5.55
CA ILE A 180 -12.92 17.14 4.31
C ILE A 180 -11.48 17.36 3.85
N VAL A 181 -10.78 16.27 3.60
CA VAL A 181 -9.38 16.24 3.17
C VAL A 181 -9.31 15.67 1.75
N ASP A 182 -8.69 16.41 0.84
CA ASP A 182 -8.30 15.93 -0.49
C ASP A 182 -6.81 15.59 -0.49
N CYS A 183 -6.50 14.31 -0.71
CA CYS A 183 -5.13 13.78 -0.61
C CYS A 183 -4.35 13.85 -1.95
N PHE A 184 -4.87 14.49 -3.01
CA PHE A 184 -4.34 14.38 -4.40
C PHE A 184 -3.76 15.65 -5.05
#